data_AF-A0A964IE41-F1
#
_entry.id   AF-A0A964IE41-F1
#
_cell.length_a   1.000
_cell.length_b   1.000
_cell.length_c   1.000
_cell.angle_alpha   90.00
_cell.angle_beta   90.00
_cell.angle_gamma   90.00
#
_symmetry.space_group_name_H-M   'P 1'
#
loop_
_entity.id
_entity.type
_entity.pdbx_description
1 polymer ?
#
loop_
_entity_poly.entity_id
_entity_poly.type
_entity_poly.pdbx_seq_one_letter_code
_entity_poly.pdbx_strand_id
1 'polypeptide(L)'
;MTPKPSRLLRWIAGRLLPVAEREWMSGDLDEDFARRPRWRRSMYLAQTLHVRVKGSTGASDQHPPPQPRGPMFSTLLQDARYAARTLRQQPGFTLVATLSLAVGIGLNTALFAVVDNLLFRPLPFDRPETLVSVYTSDERGSGFGSMSYPDLQDLSGPGSPFEHLIGHAMMFAAVGINGDNRLAFGEVVTVNYFSALGVRPVAGRDFSADDGKSEGGHPVTVISERLWRNSFASRSDIVGATLFIKNKPYTVIGVAPEAFNGMMPGVSAELWIPLNMVADVEPAGQIRRGALGDRRHAIAAAEQPVDVRQGAAA
;
A
#
# COMPACT_ATOMS: atom_id res chain seq x y z
N MET A 1 -13.03 16.20 -59.80
CA MET A 1 -12.90 14.96 -60.60
C MET A 1 -11.42 14.73 -60.89
N THR A 2 -10.82 13.64 -60.40
CA THR A 2 -9.40 13.34 -60.67
C THR A 2 -9.22 13.02 -62.16
N PRO A 3 -8.23 13.64 -62.84
CA PRO A 3 -8.01 13.42 -64.26
C PRO A 3 -7.55 11.98 -64.50
N LYS A 4 -8.30 11.23 -65.31
CA LYS A 4 -8.01 9.84 -65.65
C LYS A 4 -7.31 9.75 -67.02
N PRO A 5 -6.39 8.78 -67.22
CA PRO A 5 -5.77 8.56 -68.52
C PRO A 5 -6.80 8.11 -69.55
N SER A 6 -6.60 8.52 -70.80
CA SER A 6 -7.48 8.11 -71.91
C SER A 6 -7.41 6.61 -72.13
N ARG A 7 -8.50 6.01 -72.65
CA ARG A 7 -8.56 4.56 -72.92
C ARG A 7 -7.44 4.08 -73.86
N LEU A 8 -6.98 4.95 -74.77
CA LEU A 8 -5.88 4.68 -75.68
C LEU A 8 -4.53 4.52 -74.95
N LEU A 9 -4.23 5.36 -73.95
CA LEU A 9 -2.97 5.28 -73.19
C LEU A 9 -2.91 4.02 -72.33
N ARG A 10 -4.02 3.65 -71.69
CA ARG A 10 -4.11 2.40 -70.92
C ARG A 10 -4.02 1.17 -71.80
N TRP A 11 -4.58 1.22 -73.01
CA TRP A 11 -4.44 0.13 -73.98
C TRP A 11 -2.99 -0.03 -74.45
N ILE A 12 -2.28 1.07 -74.73
CA ILE A 12 -0.86 1.04 -75.09
C ILE A 12 -0.01 0.50 -73.92
N ALA A 13 -0.23 0.97 -72.70
CA ALA A 13 0.46 0.46 -71.52
C ALA A 13 0.17 -1.02 -71.27
N GLY A 14 -1.08 -1.43 -71.41
CA GLY A 14 -1.49 -2.83 -71.34
C GLY A 14 -0.92 -3.71 -72.46
N ARG A 15 -0.48 -3.15 -73.59
CA ARG A 15 0.20 -3.94 -74.64
C ARG A 15 1.71 -4.04 -74.41
N LEU A 16 2.31 -2.98 -73.85
CA LEU A 16 3.76 -2.85 -73.70
C LEU A 16 4.30 -3.43 -72.37
N LEU A 17 3.52 -3.38 -71.29
CA LEU A 17 3.94 -3.87 -69.97
C LEU A 17 4.01 -5.41 -69.92
N PRO A 18 5.03 -6.00 -69.23
CA PRO A 18 5.13 -7.44 -69.00
C PRO A 18 3.90 -8.00 -68.29
N VAL A 19 3.45 -9.20 -68.68
CA VAL A 19 2.19 -9.77 -68.18
C VAL A 19 2.20 -9.99 -66.66
N ALA A 20 3.36 -10.32 -66.07
CA ALA A 20 3.49 -10.59 -64.64
C ALA A 20 3.38 -9.35 -63.75
N GLU A 21 3.73 -8.17 -64.27
CA GLU A 21 3.83 -6.93 -63.47
C GLU A 21 2.77 -5.89 -63.87
N ARG A 22 2.00 -6.17 -64.93
CA ARG A 22 1.04 -5.24 -65.54
C ARG A 22 0.04 -4.67 -64.54
N GLU A 23 -0.46 -5.49 -63.63
CA GLU A 23 -1.57 -5.12 -62.75
C GLU A 23 -1.15 -4.05 -61.73
N TRP A 24 -0.09 -4.29 -60.96
CA TRP A 24 0.46 -3.28 -60.04
C TRP A 24 0.95 -2.05 -60.81
N MET A 25 1.78 -2.24 -61.85
CA MET A 25 2.40 -1.10 -62.55
C MET A 25 1.37 -0.19 -63.23
N SER A 26 0.26 -0.75 -63.72
CA SER A 26 -0.82 0.05 -64.29
C SER A 26 -1.52 0.91 -63.23
N GLY A 27 -1.63 0.43 -61.99
CA GLY A 27 -2.17 1.19 -60.87
C GLY A 27 -1.28 2.37 -60.51
N ASP A 28 0.03 2.14 -60.40
CA ASP A 28 1.02 3.18 -60.06
C ASP A 28 1.09 4.26 -61.16
N LEU A 29 1.07 3.87 -62.44
CA LEU A 29 1.02 4.79 -63.57
C LEU A 29 -0.27 5.63 -63.60
N ASP A 30 -1.41 5.02 -63.28
CA ASP A 30 -2.70 5.73 -63.21
C ASP A 30 -2.74 6.73 -62.03
N GLU A 31 -2.08 6.41 -60.92
CA GLU A 31 -1.93 7.30 -59.77
C GLU A 31 -0.99 8.48 -60.08
N ASP A 32 0.17 8.21 -60.68
CA ASP A 32 1.14 9.24 -61.11
C ASP A 32 0.54 10.17 -62.18
N PHE A 33 -0.27 9.61 -63.09
CA PHE A 33 -1.03 10.39 -64.06
C PHE A 33 -1.93 11.41 -63.38
N ALA A 34 -2.50 11.10 -62.21
CA ALA A 34 -3.37 11.99 -61.46
C ALA A 34 -2.60 13.10 -60.71
N ARG A 35 -1.34 12.84 -60.31
CA ARG A 35 -0.54 13.75 -59.48
C ARG A 35 0.11 14.93 -60.22
N ARG A 36 0.48 14.82 -61.51
CA ARG A 36 1.32 15.86 -62.18
C ARG A 36 0.61 16.71 -63.23
N PRO A 37 0.33 18.02 -63.09
CA PRO A 37 -0.50 18.80 -64.03
C PRO A 37 0.03 18.99 -65.46
N ARG A 38 1.35 19.09 -65.69
CA ARG A 38 1.93 19.34 -67.03
C ARG A 38 2.62 18.07 -67.54
N TRP A 39 2.50 17.79 -68.85
CA TRP A 39 3.15 16.67 -69.55
C TRP A 39 2.69 15.25 -69.17
N ARG A 40 1.51 15.08 -68.55
CA ARG A 40 0.94 13.78 -68.11
C ARG A 40 0.98 12.69 -69.19
N ARG A 41 0.60 13.05 -70.43
CA ARG A 41 0.48 12.09 -71.54
C ARG A 41 1.84 11.62 -72.05
N SER A 42 2.82 12.52 -72.15
CA SER A 42 4.17 12.18 -72.59
C SER A 42 4.93 11.42 -71.50
N MET A 43 4.75 11.79 -70.22
CA MET A 43 5.31 11.04 -69.09
C MET A 43 4.76 9.60 -69.05
N TYR A 44 3.44 9.42 -69.15
CA TYR A 44 2.83 8.09 -69.09
C TYR A 44 3.39 7.19 -70.19
N LEU A 45 3.48 7.69 -71.42
CA LEU A 45 4.07 6.95 -72.54
C LEU A 45 5.56 6.69 -72.33
N ALA A 46 6.31 7.69 -71.85
CA ALA A 46 7.75 7.58 -71.61
C ALA A 46 8.10 6.60 -70.49
N GLN A 47 7.37 6.58 -69.37
CA GLN A 47 7.55 5.60 -68.30
C GLN A 47 7.19 4.19 -68.79
N THR A 48 6.09 4.05 -69.53
CA THR A 48 5.72 2.73 -70.07
C THR A 48 6.79 2.20 -71.04
N LEU A 49 7.37 3.07 -71.87
CA LEU A 49 8.49 2.72 -72.75
C LEU A 49 9.78 2.45 -71.97
N HIS A 50 10.07 3.25 -70.95
CA HIS A 50 11.27 3.13 -70.11
C HIS A 50 11.30 1.78 -69.38
N VAL A 51 10.16 1.32 -68.88
CA VAL A 51 10.01 -0.01 -68.27
C VAL A 51 10.26 -1.12 -69.29
N ARG A 52 9.78 -0.99 -70.52
CA ARG A 52 10.04 -1.97 -71.59
C ARG A 52 11.52 -2.06 -71.95
N VAL A 53 12.20 -0.92 -72.04
CA VAL A 53 13.62 -0.85 -72.39
C VAL A 53 14.49 -1.35 -71.24
N LYS A 54 14.18 -0.95 -70.00
CA LYS A 54 14.94 -1.29 -68.80
C LYS A 54 14.67 -2.71 -68.28
N GLY A 55 13.48 -3.27 -68.54
CA GLY A 55 13.16 -4.67 -68.25
C GLY A 55 13.89 -5.70 -69.14
N SER A 56 14.66 -5.25 -70.14
CA SER A 56 15.50 -6.13 -70.97
C SER A 56 16.96 -6.24 -70.50
N THR A 57 17.38 -5.41 -69.55
CA THR A 57 18.73 -5.45 -68.97
C THR A 57 18.64 -5.96 -67.54
N GLY A 58 18.99 -7.23 -67.37
CA GLY A 58 18.98 -7.95 -66.10
C GLY A 58 19.64 -7.16 -64.97
N ALA A 59 18.83 -6.78 -64.00
CA ALA A 59 19.25 -6.48 -62.64
C ALA A 59 18.11 -6.97 -61.74
N SER A 60 18.17 -8.26 -61.42
CA SER A 60 17.36 -8.85 -60.35
C SER A 60 17.71 -8.11 -59.06
N ASP A 61 16.83 -7.22 -58.61
CA ASP A 61 16.90 -6.68 -57.26
C ASP A 61 16.85 -7.85 -56.27
N GLN A 62 17.98 -8.12 -55.64
CA GLN A 62 18.09 -9.06 -54.54
C GLN A 62 17.29 -8.51 -53.37
N HIS A 63 16.01 -8.86 -53.29
CA HIS A 63 15.36 -8.99 -51.98
C HIS A 63 16.09 -10.13 -51.26
N PRO A 64 16.85 -9.90 -50.17
CA PRO A 64 17.38 -11.00 -49.39
C PRO A 64 16.19 -11.87 -48.98
N PRO A 65 16.26 -13.21 -49.16
CA PRO A 65 15.18 -14.08 -48.73
C PRO A 65 14.91 -13.84 -47.24
N PRO A 66 13.64 -13.85 -46.79
CA PRO A 66 13.34 -13.70 -45.37
C PRO A 66 14.15 -14.75 -44.60
N GLN A 67 15.12 -14.28 -43.80
CA GLN A 67 15.94 -15.18 -43.02
C GLN A 67 15.00 -15.98 -42.10
N PRO A 68 15.15 -17.31 -42.04
CA PRO A 68 14.35 -18.11 -41.12
C PRO A 68 14.58 -17.57 -39.72
N ARG A 69 13.52 -17.06 -39.08
CA ARG A 69 13.57 -16.71 -37.65
C ARG A 69 13.96 -17.99 -36.92
N GLY A 70 15.21 -18.07 -36.48
CA GLY A 70 15.65 -19.14 -35.59
C GLY A 70 14.72 -19.21 -34.37
N PRO A 71 14.64 -20.36 -33.69
CA PRO A 71 13.75 -20.49 -32.54
C PRO A 71 14.07 -19.36 -31.56
N MET A 72 13.11 -18.50 -31.26
CA MET A 72 13.32 -17.28 -30.46
C MET A 72 14.04 -17.54 -29.13
N PHE A 73 13.86 -18.75 -28.57
CA PHE A 73 14.54 -19.21 -27.37
C PHE A 73 16.06 -19.42 -27.54
N SER A 74 16.52 -19.89 -28.70
CA SER A 74 17.97 -20.07 -28.93
C SER A 74 18.66 -18.72 -29.08
N THR A 75 18.00 -17.74 -29.71
CA THR A 75 18.53 -16.37 -29.82
C THR A 75 18.52 -15.68 -28.45
N LEU A 76 17.45 -15.80 -27.66
CA LEU A 76 17.38 -15.27 -26.28
C LEU A 76 18.48 -15.84 -25.38
N LEU A 77 18.74 -17.15 -25.44
CA LEU A 77 19.77 -17.79 -24.61
C LEU A 77 21.18 -17.34 -25.02
N GLN A 78 21.41 -17.19 -26.33
CA GLN A 78 22.67 -16.71 -26.87
C GLN A 78 22.92 -15.24 -26.50
N ASP A 79 21.89 -14.40 -26.58
CA ASP A 79 21.92 -12.99 -26.18
C ASP A 79 22.16 -12.83 -24.67
N ALA A 80 21.48 -13.63 -23.83
CA ALA A 80 21.69 -13.64 -22.39
C ALA A 80 23.11 -14.07 -22.01
N ARG A 81 23.65 -15.10 -22.67
CA ARG A 81 25.02 -15.59 -22.44
C ARG A 81 26.06 -14.57 -22.90
N TYR A 82 25.81 -13.89 -24.00
CA TYR A 82 26.63 -12.78 -24.49
C TYR A 82 26.61 -11.61 -23.50
N ALA A 83 25.43 -11.16 -23.08
CA ALA A 83 25.27 -10.09 -22.09
C ALA A 83 25.99 -10.41 -20.77
N ALA A 84 25.84 -11.63 -20.24
CA ALA A 84 26.53 -12.06 -19.02
C ALA A 84 28.06 -12.03 -19.16
N ARG A 85 28.59 -12.39 -20.34
CA ARG A 85 30.02 -12.31 -20.62
C ARG A 85 30.50 -10.85 -20.66
N THR A 86 29.74 -9.97 -21.30
CA THR A 86 30.05 -8.53 -21.37
C THR A 86 30.03 -7.87 -19.99
N LEU A 87 29.03 -8.18 -19.16
CA LEU A 87 28.96 -7.69 -17.77
C LEU A 87 30.18 -8.11 -16.94
N ARG A 88 30.65 -9.35 -17.10
CA ARG A 88 31.88 -9.84 -16.43
C ARG A 88 33.16 -9.17 -16.93
N GLN A 89 33.18 -8.71 -18.18
CA GLN A 89 34.35 -8.03 -18.75
C GLN A 89 34.44 -6.55 -18.33
N GLN A 90 33.32 -5.94 -17.89
CA GLN A 90 33.27 -4.54 -17.47
C GLN A 90 32.72 -4.41 -16.03
N PRO A 91 33.50 -4.83 -15.01
CA PRO A 91 33.01 -4.90 -13.62
C PRO A 91 32.67 -3.53 -13.03
N GLY A 92 33.41 -2.47 -13.38
CA GLY A 92 33.17 -1.13 -12.83
C GLY A 92 31.82 -0.54 -13.26
N PHE A 93 31.52 -0.56 -14.56
CA PHE A 93 30.23 -0.10 -15.09
C PHE A 93 29.08 -0.97 -14.58
N THR A 94 29.26 -2.29 -14.60
CA THR A 94 28.26 -3.24 -14.09
C THR A 94 27.93 -2.98 -12.63
N LEU A 95 28.93 -2.69 -11.78
CA LEU A 95 28.72 -2.39 -10.37
C LEU A 95 27.87 -1.13 -10.18
N VAL A 96 28.23 -0.03 -10.86
CA VAL A 96 27.48 1.23 -10.77
C VAL A 96 26.04 1.04 -11.25
N ALA A 97 25.84 0.42 -12.41
CA ALA A 97 24.51 0.16 -12.96
C ALA A 97 23.66 -0.72 -12.04
N THR A 98 24.26 -1.78 -11.47
CA THR A 98 23.58 -2.68 -10.52
C THR A 98 23.21 -1.95 -9.23
N LEU A 99 24.10 -1.12 -8.67
CA LEU A 99 23.81 -0.33 -7.48
C LEU A 99 22.70 0.70 -7.73
N SER A 100 22.73 1.40 -8.87
CA SER A 100 21.67 2.34 -9.23
C SER A 100 20.31 1.64 -9.34
N LEU A 101 20.27 0.46 -9.97
CA LEU A 101 19.05 -0.35 -10.08
C LEU A 101 18.59 -0.86 -8.70
N ALA A 102 19.51 -1.34 -7.88
CA ALA A 102 19.22 -1.82 -6.53
C ALA A 102 18.64 -0.72 -5.63
N VAL A 103 19.19 0.50 -5.70
CA VAL A 103 18.66 1.65 -4.96
C VAL A 103 17.27 2.04 -5.44
N GLY A 104 17.05 2.10 -6.76
CA GLY A 104 15.72 2.42 -7.32
C GLY A 104 14.65 1.40 -6.94
N ILE A 105 14.97 0.11 -7.02
CA ILE A 105 14.06 -0.98 -6.61
C ILE A 105 13.84 -0.95 -5.09
N GLY A 106 14.92 -0.83 -4.32
CA GLY A 106 14.89 -0.83 -2.86
C GLY A 106 14.07 0.32 -2.28
N LEU A 107 14.25 1.54 -2.81
CA LEU A 107 13.52 2.72 -2.35
C LEU A 107 12.02 2.59 -2.63
N ASN A 108 11.64 2.18 -3.85
CA ASN A 108 10.23 1.99 -4.20
C ASN A 108 9.58 0.87 -3.38
N THR A 109 10.30 -0.23 -3.16
CA THR A 109 9.82 -1.35 -2.34
C THR A 109 9.67 -0.95 -0.88
N ALA A 110 10.61 -0.19 -0.32
CA ALA A 110 10.55 0.28 1.06
C ALA A 110 9.37 1.25 1.29
N LEU A 111 9.16 2.19 0.37
CA LEU A 111 8.01 3.10 0.44
C LEU A 111 6.69 2.32 0.39
N PHE A 112 6.57 1.36 -0.52
CA PHE A 112 5.37 0.54 -0.61
C PHE A 112 5.18 -0.32 0.64
N ALA A 113 6.24 -0.90 1.20
CA ALA A 113 6.16 -1.68 2.44
C ALA A 113 5.70 -0.84 3.65
N VAL A 114 6.12 0.43 3.73
CA VAL A 114 5.65 1.36 4.76
C VAL A 114 4.17 1.68 4.55
N VAL A 115 3.76 2.02 3.33
CA VAL A 115 2.37 2.30 2.97
C VAL A 115 1.49 1.09 3.27
N ASP A 116 1.90 -0.11 2.86
CA ASP A 116 1.15 -1.35 3.08
C ASP A 116 0.97 -1.66 4.57
N ASN A 117 2.04 -1.55 5.37
CA ASN A 117 1.94 -1.76 6.82
C ASN A 117 1.13 -0.68 7.56
N LEU A 118 1.08 0.56 7.05
CA LEU A 118 0.36 1.65 7.71
C LEU A 118 -1.10 1.79 7.26
N LEU A 119 -1.40 1.52 5.98
CA LEU A 119 -2.71 1.80 5.37
C LEU A 119 -3.53 0.54 5.07
N PHE A 120 -2.89 -0.59 4.77
CA PHE A 120 -3.59 -1.74 4.17
C PHE A 120 -3.58 -3.00 5.02
N ARG A 121 -2.70 -3.11 6.03
CA ARG A 121 -2.68 -4.27 6.91
C ARG A 121 -3.95 -4.28 7.78
N PRO A 122 -4.86 -5.26 7.63
CA PRO A 122 -6.07 -5.32 8.43
C PRO A 122 -5.66 -5.47 9.90
N LEU A 123 -6.25 -4.62 10.74
CA LEU A 123 -6.04 -4.69 12.17
C LEU A 123 -6.47 -6.09 12.65
N PRO A 124 -5.66 -6.80 13.47
CA PRO A 124 -5.89 -8.19 13.86
C PRO A 124 -6.98 -8.29 14.93
N PHE A 125 -8.18 -7.82 14.61
CA PHE A 125 -9.35 -7.84 15.49
C PHE A 125 -10.34 -8.88 14.99
N ASP A 126 -11.15 -9.44 15.90
CA ASP A 126 -12.04 -10.56 15.53
C ASP A 126 -13.15 -10.18 14.53
N ARG A 127 -13.42 -8.88 14.32
CA ARG A 127 -14.32 -8.34 13.27
C ARG A 127 -13.90 -6.89 12.92
N PRO A 128 -12.91 -6.65 12.05
CA PRO A 128 -12.47 -5.28 11.75
C PRO A 128 -13.54 -4.44 11.03
N GLU A 129 -14.46 -5.06 10.31
CA GLU A 129 -15.53 -4.40 9.56
C GLU A 129 -16.62 -3.76 10.41
N THR A 130 -16.75 -4.14 11.69
CA THR A 130 -17.74 -3.59 12.62
C THR A 130 -17.18 -2.46 13.48
N LEU A 131 -15.86 -2.24 13.44
CA LEU A 131 -15.20 -1.23 14.26
C LEU A 131 -15.23 0.14 13.59
N VAL A 132 -15.79 1.12 14.30
CA VAL A 132 -15.81 2.52 13.90
C VAL A 132 -15.06 3.36 14.92
N SER A 133 -14.28 4.34 14.46
CA SER A 133 -13.70 5.35 15.33
C SER A 133 -14.70 6.49 15.53
N VAL A 134 -14.96 6.84 16.78
CA VAL A 134 -15.85 7.94 17.15
C VAL A 134 -15.01 9.14 17.54
N TYR A 135 -15.18 10.23 16.78
CA TYR A 135 -14.53 11.51 17.01
C TYR A 135 -15.56 12.56 17.42
N THR A 136 -15.14 13.52 18.23
CA THR A 136 -15.94 14.72 18.50
C THR A 136 -15.61 15.79 17.46
N SER A 137 -16.58 16.63 17.12
CA SER A 137 -16.34 17.81 16.28
C SER A 137 -16.55 19.06 17.12
N ASP A 138 -15.57 19.95 17.15
CA ASP A 138 -15.74 21.26 17.78
C ASP A 138 -16.28 22.29 16.79
N GLU A 139 -16.78 23.43 17.29
CA GLU A 139 -17.23 24.56 16.46
C GLU A 139 -16.12 25.12 15.55
N ARG A 140 -14.85 24.75 15.79
CA ARG A 140 -13.70 25.12 14.95
C ARG A 140 -13.50 24.18 13.75
N GLY A 141 -14.36 23.18 13.57
CA GLY A 141 -14.44 22.39 12.35
C GLY A 141 -13.39 21.29 12.21
N SER A 142 -12.66 20.94 13.28
CA SER A 142 -11.84 19.72 13.24
C SER A 142 -12.75 18.50 13.50
N GLY A 143 -13.15 17.81 12.43
CA GLY A 143 -14.00 16.60 12.51
C GLY A 143 -13.32 15.37 13.12
N PHE A 144 -12.14 15.54 13.72
CA PHE A 144 -11.30 14.50 14.32
C PHE A 144 -10.87 14.87 15.74
N GLY A 145 -11.74 15.57 16.48
CA GLY A 145 -11.54 15.88 17.88
C GLY A 145 -11.54 14.62 18.74
N SER A 146 -10.74 14.65 19.80
CA SER A 146 -10.71 13.62 20.83
C SER A 146 -11.94 13.72 21.73
N MET A 147 -12.39 12.57 22.22
CA MET A 147 -13.51 12.44 23.14
C MET A 147 -13.03 12.59 24.58
N SER A 148 -13.85 13.17 25.47
CA SER A 148 -13.54 13.17 26.90
C SER A 148 -14.04 11.89 27.57
N TYR A 149 -13.49 11.54 28.73
CA TYR A 149 -13.96 10.37 29.47
C TYR A 149 -15.44 10.48 29.91
N PRO A 150 -15.94 11.63 30.38
CA PRO A 150 -17.38 11.80 30.60
C PRO A 150 -18.22 11.58 29.34
N ASP A 151 -17.79 12.11 28.18
CA ASP A 151 -18.53 11.89 26.92
C ASP A 151 -18.54 10.41 26.52
N LEU A 152 -17.45 9.68 26.79
CA LEU A 152 -17.38 8.23 26.60
C LEU A 152 -18.37 7.50 27.52
N GLN A 153 -18.47 7.91 28.80
CA GLN A 153 -19.42 7.33 29.74
C GLN A 153 -20.87 7.58 29.27
N ASP A 154 -21.17 8.81 28.84
CA ASP A 154 -22.48 9.18 28.33
C ASP A 154 -22.86 8.35 27.09
N LEU A 155 -21.90 8.12 26.18
CA LEU A 155 -22.10 7.29 24.99
C LEU A 155 -22.11 5.79 25.27
N SER A 156 -21.60 5.34 26.41
CA SER A 156 -21.68 3.94 26.86
C SER A 156 -22.95 3.62 27.65
N GLY A 157 -23.75 4.64 27.97
CA GLY A 157 -24.94 4.53 28.81
C GLY A 157 -26.16 3.89 28.12
N PRO A 158 -27.27 3.74 28.86
CA PRO A 158 -28.54 3.24 28.32
C PRO A 158 -29.02 4.10 27.14
N GLY A 159 -29.27 3.46 25.99
CA GLY A 159 -29.67 4.15 24.75
C GLY A 159 -28.54 4.40 23.76
N SER A 160 -27.33 3.92 24.04
CA SER A 160 -26.23 3.92 23.08
C SER A 160 -26.58 3.13 21.81
N PRO A 161 -26.25 3.62 20.60
CA PRO A 161 -26.37 2.85 19.36
C PRO A 161 -25.26 1.79 19.22
N PHE A 162 -24.27 1.77 20.13
CA PHE A 162 -23.11 0.88 20.06
C PHE A 162 -23.26 -0.29 21.03
N GLU A 163 -22.89 -1.49 20.58
CA GLU A 163 -22.95 -2.70 21.41
C GLU A 163 -21.79 -2.70 22.43
N HIS A 164 -20.60 -2.36 21.95
CA HIS A 164 -19.40 -2.21 22.77
C HIS A 164 -18.72 -0.89 22.42
N LEU A 165 -18.46 -0.06 23.44
CA LEU A 165 -17.67 1.15 23.32
C LEU A 165 -16.38 0.98 24.12
N ILE A 166 -15.24 1.21 23.49
CA ILE A 166 -13.92 1.17 24.11
C ILE A 166 -13.24 2.51 23.99
N GLY A 167 -12.52 2.90 25.03
CA GLY A 167 -11.66 4.08 25.02
C GLY A 167 -10.21 3.67 25.01
N HIS A 168 -9.40 4.37 24.21
CA HIS A 168 -7.94 4.26 24.27
C HIS A 168 -7.26 5.61 24.12
N ALA A 169 -6.09 5.76 24.73
CA ALA A 169 -5.24 6.93 24.58
C ALA A 169 -3.77 6.52 24.63
N MET A 170 -2.91 7.21 23.88
CA MET A 170 -1.47 6.98 23.94
C MET A 170 -0.89 7.44 25.26
N MET A 171 0.12 6.72 25.75
CA MET A 171 0.95 7.16 26.87
C MET A 171 2.42 6.84 26.66
N PHE A 172 3.27 7.66 27.26
CA PHE A 172 4.69 7.38 27.42
C PHE A 172 5.02 7.31 28.90
N ALA A 173 5.59 6.18 29.32
CA ALA A 173 5.89 5.92 30.72
C ALA A 173 7.33 5.44 30.91
N ALA A 174 7.97 5.89 31.99
CA ALA A 174 9.23 5.30 32.42
C ALA A 174 8.93 3.96 33.08
N VAL A 175 9.45 2.87 32.52
CA VAL A 175 9.27 1.50 32.99
C VAL A 175 10.60 0.99 33.54
N GLY A 176 10.57 0.50 34.77
CA GLY A 176 11.72 -0.11 35.44
C GLY A 176 11.89 -1.57 34.99
N ILE A 177 13.01 -1.87 34.36
CA ILE A 177 13.36 -3.17 33.81
C ILE A 177 14.82 -3.48 34.22
N ASN A 178 15.04 -4.59 34.93
CA ASN A 178 16.38 -5.05 35.33
C ASN A 178 17.25 -4.00 36.06
N GLY A 179 16.63 -3.06 36.77
CA GLY A 179 17.33 -1.99 37.51
C GLY A 179 17.50 -0.68 36.73
N ASP A 180 17.20 -0.67 35.42
CA ASP A 180 17.22 0.53 34.59
C ASP A 180 15.81 1.03 34.29
N ASN A 181 15.66 2.34 34.14
CA ASN A 181 14.42 2.95 33.68
C ASN A 181 14.48 3.24 32.18
N ARG A 182 13.54 2.69 31.42
CA ARG A 182 13.41 2.94 29.98
C ARG A 182 12.07 3.59 29.68
N LEU A 183 12.05 4.53 28.73
CA LEU A 183 10.80 5.04 28.19
C LEU A 183 10.13 3.96 27.33
N ALA A 184 8.90 3.60 27.68
CA ALA A 184 8.06 2.68 26.92
C ALA A 184 6.82 3.41 26.41
N PHE A 185 6.43 3.07 25.19
CA PHE A 185 5.14 3.46 24.63
C PHE A 185 4.08 2.45 25.08
N GLY A 186 2.92 2.96 25.51
CA GLY A 186 1.80 2.12 25.90
C GLY A 186 0.47 2.82 25.64
N GLU A 187 -0.61 2.14 25.99
CA GLU A 187 -1.96 2.68 25.87
C GLU A 187 -2.69 2.65 27.21
N VAL A 188 -3.43 3.70 27.45
CA VAL A 188 -4.42 3.78 28.52
C VAL A 188 -5.75 3.35 27.92
N VAL A 189 -6.41 2.38 28.51
CA VAL A 189 -7.57 1.73 27.90
C VAL A 189 -8.73 1.50 28.88
N THR A 190 -9.94 1.34 28.36
CA THR A 190 -11.07 0.87 29.17
C THR A 190 -10.92 -0.62 29.53
N VAL A 191 -11.56 -1.06 30.62
CA VAL A 191 -11.44 -2.44 31.11
C VAL A 191 -12.02 -3.50 30.16
N ASN A 192 -12.89 -3.11 29.23
CA ASN A 192 -13.45 -3.98 28.20
C ASN A 192 -12.61 -4.03 26.91
N TYR A 193 -11.47 -3.34 26.86
CA TYR A 193 -10.67 -3.13 25.65
C TYR A 193 -10.31 -4.41 24.89
N PHE A 194 -9.62 -5.36 25.53
CA PHE A 194 -9.21 -6.57 24.82
C PHE A 194 -10.40 -7.47 24.51
N SER A 195 -11.35 -7.62 25.45
CA SER A 195 -12.58 -8.39 25.22
C SER A 195 -13.41 -7.90 24.02
N ALA A 196 -13.56 -6.57 23.84
CA ALA A 196 -14.30 -5.99 22.72
C ALA A 196 -13.56 -6.14 21.38
N LEU A 197 -12.22 -6.21 21.41
CA LEU A 197 -11.39 -6.45 20.23
C LEU A 197 -11.24 -7.95 19.90
N GLY A 198 -11.76 -8.84 20.75
CA GLY A 198 -11.56 -10.29 20.63
C GLY A 198 -10.14 -10.76 20.98
N VAL A 199 -9.33 -9.90 21.58
CA VAL A 199 -7.92 -10.20 21.86
C VAL A 199 -7.82 -11.01 23.15
N ARG A 200 -7.28 -12.22 23.05
CA ARG A 200 -7.06 -13.11 24.19
C ARG A 200 -5.58 -13.11 24.61
N PRO A 201 -5.28 -12.83 25.89
CA PRO A 201 -3.92 -12.96 26.41
C PRO A 201 -3.34 -14.36 26.22
N VAL A 202 -2.06 -14.45 25.85
CA VAL A 202 -1.32 -15.73 25.73
C VAL A 202 -0.93 -16.30 27.09
N ALA A 203 -0.88 -15.45 28.11
CA ALA A 203 -0.67 -15.82 29.50
C ALA A 203 -1.46 -14.88 30.41
N GLY A 204 -1.94 -15.39 31.54
CA GLY A 204 -2.70 -14.60 32.52
C GLY A 204 -4.14 -14.34 32.09
N ARG A 205 -4.64 -13.14 32.36
CA ARG A 205 -6.03 -12.72 32.10
C ARG A 205 -6.11 -11.30 31.51
N ASP A 206 -7.27 -10.99 30.96
CA ASP A 206 -7.68 -9.63 30.60
C ASP A 206 -8.05 -8.81 31.86
N PHE A 207 -8.23 -7.51 31.70
CA PHE A 207 -8.87 -6.63 32.66
C PHE A 207 -10.30 -7.11 32.98
N SER A 208 -10.68 -6.87 34.22
CA SER A 208 -12.01 -7.13 34.76
C SER A 208 -12.64 -5.83 35.24
N ALA A 209 -13.96 -5.84 35.44
CA ALA A 209 -14.66 -4.68 35.98
C ALA A 209 -14.12 -4.23 37.35
N ASP A 210 -13.55 -5.13 38.14
CA ASP A 210 -13.00 -4.79 39.46
C ASP A 210 -11.67 -4.05 39.38
N ASP A 211 -10.88 -4.27 38.32
CA ASP A 211 -9.65 -3.54 38.06
C ASP A 211 -9.92 -2.06 37.71
N GLY A 212 -11.15 -1.74 37.26
CA GLY A 212 -11.60 -0.39 36.92
C GLY A 212 -12.26 0.39 38.05
N LYS A 213 -12.60 -0.24 39.19
CA LYS A 213 -13.41 0.36 40.27
C LYS A 213 -12.60 1.11 41.33
N SER A 214 -11.32 0.81 41.46
CA SER A 214 -10.51 1.32 42.57
C SER A 214 -9.58 2.42 42.08
N GLU A 215 -9.89 3.69 42.35
CA GLU A 215 -8.90 4.77 42.27
C GLU A 215 -7.76 4.46 43.26
N GLY A 216 -6.60 4.06 42.76
CA GLY A 216 -5.44 3.68 43.57
C GLY A 216 -5.46 2.27 44.17
N GLY A 217 -6.42 1.41 43.83
CA GLY A 217 -6.42 -0.01 44.21
C GLY A 217 -5.58 -0.84 43.24
N HIS A 218 -4.80 -1.78 43.79
CA HIS A 218 -3.92 -2.75 43.12
C HIS A 218 -3.66 -2.43 41.63
N PRO A 219 -2.72 -1.52 41.31
CA PRO A 219 -2.46 -1.15 39.93
C PRO A 219 -2.09 -2.38 39.10
N VAL A 220 -2.73 -2.55 37.95
CA VAL A 220 -2.53 -3.71 37.06
C VAL A 220 -2.12 -3.26 35.67
N THR A 221 -1.38 -4.11 34.98
CA THR A 221 -0.99 -3.88 33.59
C THR A 221 -1.00 -5.19 32.80
N VAL A 222 -1.30 -5.08 31.51
CA VAL A 222 -1.05 -6.12 30.52
C VAL A 222 0.17 -5.71 29.71
N ILE A 223 1.08 -6.63 29.43
CA ILE A 223 2.30 -6.35 28.64
C ILE A 223 2.27 -7.04 27.28
N SER A 224 3.02 -6.53 26.31
CA SER A 224 3.18 -7.19 25.01
C SER A 224 4.08 -8.42 25.13
N GLU A 225 3.81 -9.45 24.31
CA GLU A 225 4.72 -10.61 24.21
C GLU A 225 6.14 -10.19 23.83
N ARG A 226 6.29 -9.14 23.01
CA ARG A 226 7.60 -8.57 22.63
C ARG A 226 8.37 -8.05 23.84
N LEU A 227 7.72 -7.29 24.73
CA LEU A 227 8.32 -6.80 25.96
C LEU A 227 8.70 -7.98 26.87
N TRP A 228 7.80 -8.96 27.02
CA TRP A 228 8.03 -10.17 27.81
C TRP A 228 9.25 -10.96 27.31
N ARG A 229 9.35 -11.18 26.00
CA ARG A 229 10.45 -11.93 25.38
C ARG A 229 11.78 -11.18 25.45
N ASN A 230 11.78 -9.90 25.11
CA ASN A 230 13.01 -9.12 24.93
C ASN A 230 13.58 -8.58 26.25
N SER A 231 12.72 -8.16 27.17
CA SER A 231 13.15 -7.51 28.42
C SER A 231 13.11 -8.44 29.63
N PHE A 232 12.23 -9.43 29.61
CA PHE A 232 12.06 -10.40 30.71
C PHE A 232 12.46 -11.83 30.32
N ALA A 233 13.12 -12.03 29.17
CA ALA A 233 13.60 -13.33 28.72
C ALA A 233 12.55 -14.45 28.76
N SER A 234 11.27 -14.12 28.53
CA SER A 234 10.14 -15.07 28.61
C SER A 234 9.97 -15.77 29.96
N ARG A 235 10.33 -15.09 31.07
CA ARG A 235 10.21 -15.64 32.43
C ARG A 235 8.77 -16.11 32.71
N SER A 236 8.61 -17.33 33.22
CA SER A 236 7.30 -17.97 33.41
C SER A 236 6.47 -17.40 34.57
N ASP A 237 7.11 -16.69 35.50
CA ASP A 237 6.51 -16.01 36.65
C ASP A 237 6.10 -14.55 36.33
N ILE A 238 6.07 -14.16 35.05
CA ILE A 238 5.77 -12.77 34.67
C ILE A 238 4.36 -12.35 35.09
N VAL A 239 3.40 -13.27 35.03
CA VAL A 239 2.05 -13.04 35.52
C VAL A 239 2.07 -13.06 37.05
N GLY A 240 1.61 -11.97 37.66
CA GLY A 240 1.74 -11.71 39.09
C GLY A 240 3.01 -10.94 39.47
N ALA A 241 3.97 -10.79 38.55
CA ALA A 241 5.17 -10.00 38.82
C ALA A 241 4.87 -8.50 38.90
N THR A 242 5.68 -7.79 39.68
CA THR A 242 5.62 -6.34 39.78
C THR A 242 6.47 -5.68 38.69
N LEU A 243 5.84 -4.81 37.91
CA LEU A 243 6.46 -3.88 36.98
C LEU A 243 6.38 -2.47 37.55
N PHE A 244 7.50 -1.75 37.58
CA PHE A 244 7.49 -0.36 38.05
C PHE A 244 7.21 0.58 36.88
N ILE A 245 6.12 1.32 36.94
CA ILE A 245 5.76 2.35 35.95
C ILE A 245 5.77 3.69 36.70
N LYS A 246 6.67 4.60 36.32
CA LYS A 246 6.93 5.86 37.06
C LYS A 246 7.16 5.66 38.56
N ASN A 247 7.97 4.65 38.90
CA ASN A 247 8.25 4.23 40.28
C ASN A 247 7.02 3.77 41.08
N LYS A 248 5.87 3.53 40.44
CA LYS A 248 4.69 2.92 41.07
C LYS A 248 4.63 1.43 40.71
N PRO A 249 4.33 0.55 41.68
CA PRO A 249 4.22 -0.87 41.41
C PRO A 249 2.92 -1.20 40.69
N TYR A 250 3.02 -1.83 39.51
CA TYR A 250 1.91 -2.43 38.77
C TYR A 250 2.08 -3.93 38.73
N THR A 251 1.01 -4.67 38.95
CA THR A 251 1.00 -6.13 38.82
C THR A 251 0.73 -6.49 37.37
N VAL A 252 1.62 -7.26 36.75
CA VAL A 252 1.38 -7.80 35.42
C VAL A 252 0.33 -8.88 35.53
N ILE A 253 -0.87 -8.67 34.97
CA ILE A 253 -1.97 -9.64 35.05
C ILE A 253 -2.11 -10.50 33.79
N GLY A 254 -1.49 -10.09 32.69
CA GLY A 254 -1.56 -10.80 31.43
C GLY A 254 -0.51 -10.37 30.42
N VAL A 255 -0.34 -11.20 29.39
CA VAL A 255 0.53 -10.96 28.24
C VAL A 255 -0.30 -10.98 26.97
N ALA A 256 -0.33 -9.87 26.23
CA ALA A 256 -1.01 -9.77 24.94
C ALA A 256 -0.24 -10.53 23.84
N PRO A 257 -0.94 -11.16 22.87
CA PRO A 257 -0.31 -11.93 21.79
C PRO A 257 0.60 -11.06 20.92
N GLU A 258 1.67 -11.63 20.35
CA GLU A 258 2.62 -10.92 19.48
C GLU A 258 1.96 -10.16 18.31
N ALA A 259 0.88 -10.69 17.76
CA ALA A 259 0.16 -10.07 16.65
C ALA A 259 -0.53 -8.75 17.06
N PHE A 260 -0.81 -8.54 18.34
CA PHE A 260 -1.53 -7.38 18.84
C PHE A 260 -0.56 -6.24 19.19
N ASN A 261 -0.74 -5.09 18.53
CA ASN A 261 0.13 -3.92 18.67
C ASN A 261 -0.55 -2.70 19.31
N GLY A 262 -1.82 -2.83 19.71
CA GLY A 262 -2.68 -1.70 20.08
C GLY A 262 -3.49 -1.16 18.90
N MET A 263 -4.23 -0.09 19.12
CA MET A 263 -5.12 0.53 18.12
C MET A 263 -4.48 1.73 17.41
N MET A 264 -3.25 2.13 17.78
CA MET A 264 -2.53 3.21 17.09
C MET A 264 -1.70 2.69 15.90
N PRO A 265 -2.01 3.11 14.65
CA PRO A 265 -1.23 2.74 13.49
C PRO A 265 0.21 3.27 13.58
N GLY A 266 1.18 2.45 13.17
CA GLY A 266 2.59 2.85 13.07
C GLY A 266 3.38 2.85 14.39
N VAL A 267 2.74 2.61 15.54
CA VAL A 267 3.41 2.46 16.83
C VAL A 267 2.91 1.20 17.52
N SER A 268 3.80 0.45 18.16
CA SER A 268 3.43 -0.78 18.87
C SER A 268 3.46 -0.55 20.37
N ALA A 269 2.29 -0.65 21.01
CA ALA A 269 2.17 -0.60 22.46
C ALA A 269 2.96 -1.75 23.11
N GLU A 270 3.75 -1.40 24.12
CA GLU A 270 4.50 -2.38 24.91
C GLU A 270 3.75 -2.81 26.17
N LEU A 271 2.84 -1.96 26.65
CA LEU A 271 2.00 -2.19 27.81
C LEU A 271 0.65 -1.46 27.72
N TRP A 272 -0.33 -1.95 28.45
CA TRP A 272 -1.65 -1.37 28.60
C TRP A 272 -1.99 -1.20 30.08
N ILE A 273 -2.62 -0.08 30.43
CA ILE A 273 -3.15 0.17 31.78
C ILE A 273 -4.62 0.62 31.72
N PRO A 274 -5.43 0.29 32.74
CA PRO A 274 -6.79 0.81 32.86
C PRO A 274 -6.86 2.34 32.96
N LEU A 275 -7.92 2.93 32.39
CA LEU A 275 -8.14 4.38 32.33
C LEU A 275 -8.21 5.07 33.70
N ASN A 276 -8.70 4.39 34.73
CA ASN A 276 -8.67 4.88 36.12
C ASN A 276 -7.25 5.03 36.69
N MET A 277 -6.21 4.52 36.01
CA MET A 277 -4.81 4.61 36.42
C MET A 277 -4.03 5.69 35.63
N VAL A 278 -4.68 6.44 34.73
CA VAL A 278 -4.02 7.46 33.88
C VAL A 278 -3.33 8.55 34.70
N ALA A 279 -3.96 8.98 35.79
CA ALA A 279 -3.44 10.03 36.67
C ALA A 279 -2.11 9.64 37.33
N ASP A 280 -1.81 8.33 37.39
CA ASP A 280 -0.59 7.82 37.98
C ASP A 280 0.58 7.77 37.00
N VAL A 281 0.30 7.77 35.69
CA VAL A 281 1.26 7.53 34.61
C VAL A 281 1.53 8.76 33.74
N GLU A 282 0.82 9.87 33.88
CA GLU A 282 1.18 11.15 33.26
C GLU A 282 2.01 12.05 34.19
N PRO A 283 2.94 12.88 33.67
CA PRO A 283 3.62 13.85 34.52
C PRO A 283 2.58 14.84 35.05
N ALA A 284 2.52 14.98 36.39
CA ALA A 284 1.77 16.02 37.08
C ALA A 284 2.20 17.39 36.53
N GLY A 285 1.47 17.88 35.53
CA GLY A 285 1.86 19.04 34.74
C GLY A 285 0.96 19.35 33.54
N GLN A 286 0.26 18.36 32.94
CA GLN A 286 -0.72 18.60 31.87
C GLN A 286 -2.19 18.34 32.27
N ILE A 287 -2.44 17.44 33.22
CA ILE A 287 -3.79 17.16 33.72
C ILE A 287 -3.86 17.62 35.19
N ARG A 288 -4.14 18.92 35.43
CA ARG A 288 -4.63 19.35 36.76
C ARG A 288 -5.91 18.56 37.03
N ARG A 289 -6.19 18.16 38.27
CA ARG A 289 -7.38 17.38 38.73
C ARG A 289 -8.78 17.81 38.20
N GLY A 290 -8.90 18.89 37.42
CA GLY A 290 -10.08 19.23 36.61
C GLY A 290 -10.04 18.74 35.15
N ALA A 291 -8.97 18.07 34.69
CA ALA A 291 -8.77 17.72 33.28
C ALA A 291 -9.24 16.30 32.89
N LEU A 292 -9.70 15.48 33.83
CA LEU A 292 -10.72 14.47 33.51
C LEU A 292 -12.06 15.13 33.12
N GLY A 293 -12.26 16.40 33.49
CA GLY A 293 -13.35 17.26 33.01
C GLY A 293 -12.98 18.13 31.80
N ASP A 294 -11.73 18.10 31.31
CA ASP A 294 -11.28 18.94 30.18
C ASP A 294 -10.92 18.08 28.94
N ARG A 295 -11.99 17.62 28.28
CA ARG A 295 -12.23 17.67 26.83
C ARG A 295 -11.18 17.21 25.80
N ARG A 296 -10.08 16.50 26.13
CA ARG A 296 -9.04 16.32 25.09
C ARG A 296 -8.37 14.96 24.87
N HIS A 297 -8.58 13.90 25.65
CA HIS A 297 -7.76 12.69 25.40
C HIS A 297 -8.46 11.36 25.71
N ALA A 298 -9.36 10.94 24.83
CA ALA A 298 -9.71 9.55 24.57
C ALA A 298 -10.10 9.44 23.09
N ILE A 299 -9.58 8.45 22.38
CA ILE A 299 -10.14 8.02 21.10
C ILE A 299 -11.09 6.88 21.45
N ALA A 300 -12.33 6.98 21.00
CA ALA A 300 -13.31 5.93 21.19
C ALA A 300 -13.37 5.07 19.94
N ALA A 301 -13.31 3.76 20.10
CA ALA A 301 -13.68 2.81 19.06
C ALA A 301 -14.94 2.09 19.51
N ALA A 302 -15.84 1.83 18.58
CA ALA A 302 -17.11 1.21 18.87
C ALA A 302 -17.38 0.07 17.89
N GLU A 303 -17.99 -0.99 18.38
CA GLU A 303 -18.51 -2.05 17.53
C GLU A 303 -19.96 -1.75 17.14
N GLN A 304 -20.23 -1.64 15.83
CA GLN A 304 -21.58 -1.53 15.29
C GLN A 304 -22.18 -2.92 15.01
N PRO A 305 -23.46 -3.14 15.34
CA PRO A 305 -24.18 -4.31 14.83
C PRO A 305 -24.27 -4.25 13.29
N VAL A 306 -24.12 -5.39 12.64
CA VAL A 306 -23.93 -5.57 11.18
C VAL A 306 -25.11 -5.07 10.31
N ASP A 307 -26.19 -4.54 10.90
CA ASP A 307 -27.43 -4.20 10.20
C ASP A 307 -27.67 -2.68 10.10
N VAL A 308 -26.87 -1.99 9.27
CA VAL A 308 -27.08 -0.57 8.91
C VAL A 308 -27.37 -0.42 7.43
N ARG A 309 -28.41 -1.12 6.94
CA ARG A 309 -29.00 -0.87 5.61
C ARG A 309 -30.46 -0.40 5.64
N GLN A 310 -31.07 -0.20 6.81
CA GLN A 310 -32.43 0.35 6.90
C GLN A 310 -32.48 1.51 7.90
N GLY A 311 -32.12 2.70 7.45
CA GLY A 311 -32.20 3.90 8.28
C GLY A 311 -31.95 5.22 7.58
N ALA A 312 -32.01 5.26 6.25
CA ALA A 312 -31.92 6.50 5.46
C ALA A 312 -32.99 6.51 4.37
N ALA A 313 -34.25 6.31 4.77
CA ALA A 313 -35.45 6.63 3.98
C ALA A 313 -36.68 6.52 4.89
N ALA A 314 -36.92 7.54 5.71
CA ALA A 314 -38.24 7.92 6.23
C ALA A 314 -38.19 9.37 6.70
#